data_AF-A0A136PWE1-F1
#
_entry.id   AF-A0A136PWE1-F1
#
_cell.length_a   1.000
_cell.length_b   1.000
_cell.length_c   1.000
_cell.angle_alpha   90.00
_cell.angle_beta   90.00
_cell.angle_gamma   90.00
#
_symmetry.space_group_name_H-M   'P 1'
#
loop_
_entity.id
_entity.type
_entity.pdbx_description
1 polymer ?
#
loop_
_entity_poly.entity_id
_entity_poly.type
_entity_poly.pdbx_seq_one_letter_code
_entity_poly.pdbx_strand_id
1 'polypeptide(L)'
;MLPEDHVLFRITQLLLLMRVVAGPDTQGLGLERLGYYDFFSANPFLVIGRDEKKARAQLHLAGFDERQLSYAATGHRFVNRRRRLQHDLALLAAYDLATLRAGGWTLTARGLDTAHQFTALYAEQYMTSVRLVVQRLARFGSDAALARQAGQWLREPQLILDLYGATDAEDQEDRSEATHVQGGTADRVNEETPDV
;
A
#
# COMPACT_ATOMS: atom_id res chain seq x y z
N MET A 1 -3.34 7.48 -22.34
CA MET A 1 -4.02 7.16 -21.07
C MET A 1 -3.78 5.69 -20.80
N LEU A 2 -3.29 5.33 -19.61
CA LEU A 2 -2.97 3.94 -19.28
C LEU A 2 -4.26 3.21 -18.85
N PRO A 3 -4.41 1.90 -19.08
CA PRO A 3 -5.62 1.15 -18.68
C PRO A 3 -5.96 1.28 -17.18
N GLU A 4 -4.94 1.43 -16.33
CA GLU A 4 -5.05 1.63 -14.88
C GLU A 4 -5.67 2.99 -14.49
N ASP A 5 -5.81 3.94 -15.41
CA ASP A 5 -6.51 5.19 -15.17
C ASP A 5 -8.04 5.01 -15.20
N HIS A 6 -8.54 3.93 -15.82
CA HIS A 6 -9.97 3.67 -15.95
C HIS A 6 -10.53 2.93 -14.73
N VAL A 7 -11.52 3.53 -14.05
CA VAL A 7 -12.14 2.99 -12.83
C VAL A 7 -12.64 1.57 -13.02
N LEU A 8 -13.42 1.29 -14.09
CA LEU A 8 -13.95 -0.05 -14.37
C LEU A 8 -12.86 -1.11 -14.50
N PHE A 9 -11.73 -0.76 -15.11
CA PHE A 9 -10.62 -1.70 -15.28
C PHE A 9 -9.97 -2.01 -13.92
N ARG A 10 -9.75 -0.99 -13.08
CA ARG A 10 -9.19 -1.19 -11.73
C ARG A 10 -10.09 -2.01 -10.83
N ILE A 11 -11.39 -1.70 -10.76
CA ILE A 11 -12.33 -2.47 -9.92
C ILE A 11 -12.43 -3.92 -10.42
N THR A 12 -12.32 -4.14 -11.73
CA THR A 12 -12.29 -5.50 -12.33
C THR A 12 -11.03 -6.24 -11.93
N GLN A 13 -9.85 -5.60 -12.02
CA GLN A 13 -8.60 -6.19 -11.52
C GLN A 13 -8.70 -6.52 -10.03
N LEU A 14 -9.22 -5.62 -9.21
CA LEU A 14 -9.40 -5.86 -7.78
C LEU A 14 -10.35 -7.03 -7.50
N LEU A 15 -11.47 -7.11 -8.23
CA LEU A 15 -12.41 -8.23 -8.15
C LEU A 15 -11.75 -9.56 -8.54
N LEU A 16 -10.98 -9.59 -9.63
CA LEU A 16 -10.24 -10.77 -10.08
C LEU A 16 -9.13 -11.17 -9.09
N LEU A 17 -8.47 -10.19 -8.48
CA LEU A 17 -7.51 -10.43 -7.42
C LEU A 17 -8.21 -11.10 -6.24
N MET A 18 -9.29 -10.50 -5.72
CA MET A 18 -10.04 -11.03 -4.60
C MET A 18 -10.62 -12.43 -4.89
N ARG A 19 -10.98 -12.75 -6.13
CA ARG A 19 -11.36 -14.11 -6.55
C ARG A 19 -10.26 -15.14 -6.25
N VAL A 20 -8.99 -14.76 -6.40
CA VAL A 20 -7.86 -15.67 -6.15
C VAL A 20 -7.56 -15.85 -4.66
N VAL A 21 -7.84 -14.85 -3.83
CA VAL A 21 -7.30 -14.79 -2.46
C VAL A 21 -8.31 -14.63 -1.33
N ALA A 22 -9.55 -14.25 -1.66
CA ALA A 22 -10.57 -13.84 -0.70
C ALA A 22 -11.98 -14.21 -1.22
N GLY A 23 -12.19 -15.50 -1.50
CA GLY A 23 -13.50 -16.04 -1.82
C GLY A 23 -14.44 -16.13 -0.60
N PRO A 24 -15.74 -16.39 -0.81
CA PRO A 24 -16.77 -16.35 0.24
C PRO A 24 -16.49 -17.20 1.48
N ASP A 25 -15.76 -18.31 1.31
CA ASP A 25 -15.42 -19.29 2.36
C ASP A 25 -13.99 -19.15 2.91
N THR A 26 -13.26 -18.15 2.45
CA THR A 26 -11.89 -17.88 2.92
C THR A 26 -11.88 -16.81 4.01
N GLN A 27 -10.83 -16.83 4.83
CA GLN A 27 -10.57 -15.71 5.74
C GLN A 27 -10.39 -14.43 4.90
N GLY A 28 -11.05 -13.36 5.32
CA GLY A 28 -10.93 -12.06 4.66
C GLY A 28 -9.48 -11.54 4.64
N LEU A 29 -9.23 -10.53 3.83
CA LEU A 29 -7.93 -9.87 3.75
C LEU A 29 -7.96 -8.47 4.33
N GLY A 30 -6.97 -8.20 5.19
CA GLY A 30 -6.70 -6.83 5.64
C GLY A 30 -6.36 -5.91 4.47
N LEU A 31 -6.76 -4.65 4.59
CA LEU A 31 -6.55 -3.62 3.55
C LEU A 31 -5.07 -3.48 3.16
N GLU A 32 -4.16 -3.56 4.13
CA GLU A 32 -2.73 -3.46 3.89
C GLU A 32 -2.21 -4.58 3.00
N ARG A 33 -2.50 -5.84 3.36
CA ARG A 33 -2.09 -7.01 2.58
C ARG A 33 -2.69 -6.99 1.17
N LEU A 34 -3.95 -6.58 1.07
CA LEU A 34 -4.62 -6.42 -0.22
C LEU A 34 -3.91 -5.38 -1.11
N GLY A 35 -3.44 -4.28 -0.54
CA GLY A 35 -2.68 -3.26 -1.28
C GLY A 35 -1.33 -3.76 -1.81
N TYR A 36 -0.63 -4.61 -1.06
CA TYR A 36 0.58 -5.26 -1.57
C TYR A 36 0.26 -6.25 -2.70
N TYR A 37 -0.78 -7.08 -2.55
CA TYR A 37 -1.20 -7.98 -3.62
C TYR A 37 -1.60 -7.22 -4.88
N ASP A 38 -2.39 -6.16 -4.76
CA ASP A 38 -2.86 -5.37 -5.90
C ASP A 38 -1.70 -4.74 -6.67
N PHE A 39 -0.79 -4.07 -5.97
CA PHE A 39 0.34 -3.42 -6.61
C PHE A 39 1.33 -4.41 -7.22
N PHE A 40 1.74 -5.45 -6.48
CA PHE A 40 2.75 -6.39 -6.99
C PHE A 40 2.19 -7.32 -8.05
N SER A 41 0.89 -7.64 -8.06
CA SER A 41 0.29 -8.43 -9.14
C SER A 41 0.24 -7.64 -10.46
N ALA A 42 0.15 -6.31 -10.39
CA ALA A 42 0.31 -5.45 -11.57
C ALA A 42 1.79 -5.26 -11.97
N ASN A 43 2.75 -5.55 -11.09
CA ASN A 43 4.18 -5.35 -11.30
C ASN A 43 5.00 -6.55 -10.79
N PRO A 44 4.77 -7.77 -11.30
CA PRO A 44 5.22 -9.00 -10.66
C PRO A 44 6.75 -9.17 -10.66
N PHE A 45 7.44 -8.60 -11.64
CA PHE A 45 8.91 -8.66 -11.70
C PHE A 45 9.62 -7.85 -10.61
N LEU A 46 8.91 -7.05 -9.81
CA LEU A 46 9.46 -6.42 -8.61
C LEU A 46 9.74 -7.42 -7.48
N VAL A 47 8.94 -8.49 -7.41
CA VAL A 47 8.96 -9.44 -6.27
C VAL A 47 9.42 -10.85 -6.66
N ILE A 48 9.30 -11.18 -7.95
CA ILE A 48 9.81 -12.41 -8.54
C ILE A 48 11.26 -12.20 -8.97
N GLY A 49 12.17 -12.92 -8.30
CA GLY A 49 13.61 -12.85 -8.52
C GLY A 49 14.03 -13.28 -9.92
N ARG A 50 15.27 -12.93 -10.32
CA ARG A 50 15.85 -13.33 -11.61
C ARG A 50 16.20 -14.81 -11.67
N ASP A 51 16.46 -15.40 -10.51
CA ASP A 51 16.74 -16.83 -10.29
C ASP A 51 15.47 -17.70 -10.37
N GLU A 52 14.28 -17.13 -10.20
CA GLU A 52 12.98 -17.83 -10.23
C GLU A 52 12.51 -18.13 -11.68
N LYS A 53 13.35 -18.82 -12.47
CA LYS A 53 13.16 -19.06 -13.92
C LYS A 53 11.76 -19.55 -14.31
N LYS A 54 11.20 -20.49 -13.54
CA LYS A 54 9.86 -21.05 -13.80
C LYS A 54 8.76 -20.01 -13.64
N ALA A 55 8.79 -19.22 -12.56
CA ALA A 55 7.80 -18.17 -12.32
C ALA A 55 7.91 -17.06 -13.37
N ARG A 56 9.12 -16.67 -13.74
CA ARG A 56 9.35 -15.68 -14.82
C ARG A 56 8.83 -16.16 -16.18
N ALA A 57 9.11 -17.41 -16.55
CA ALA A 57 8.59 -17.99 -17.79
C ALA A 57 7.06 -17.97 -17.82
N GLN A 58 6.40 -18.28 -16.69
CA GLN A 58 4.93 -18.18 -16.58
C GLN A 58 4.44 -16.74 -16.74
N LEU A 59 5.12 -15.75 -16.17
CA LEU A 59 4.76 -14.34 -16.34
C LEU A 59 4.92 -13.86 -17.79
N HIS A 60 5.99 -14.26 -18.47
CA HIS A 60 6.18 -13.94 -19.89
C HIS A 60 5.12 -14.61 -20.79
N LEU A 61 4.79 -15.89 -20.53
CA LEU A 61 3.69 -16.57 -21.21
C LEU A 61 2.34 -15.89 -20.94
N ALA A 62 2.17 -15.32 -19.74
CA ALA A 62 1.02 -14.50 -19.38
C ALA A 62 1.10 -13.06 -19.93
N GLY A 63 2.05 -12.73 -20.81
CA GLY A 63 2.14 -11.44 -21.50
C GLY A 63 2.78 -10.30 -20.69
N PHE A 64 3.39 -10.58 -19.54
CA PHE A 64 4.14 -9.57 -18.78
C PHE A 64 5.54 -9.37 -19.36
N ASP A 65 5.96 -8.10 -19.49
CA ASP A 65 7.32 -7.70 -19.88
C ASP A 65 8.00 -6.92 -18.75
N GLU A 66 9.28 -7.20 -18.52
CA GLU A 66 10.13 -6.51 -17.55
C GLU A 66 10.39 -5.06 -17.93
N ARG A 67 10.34 -4.74 -19.23
CA ARG A 67 10.63 -3.40 -19.77
C ARG A 67 9.57 -2.35 -19.41
N GLN A 68 8.39 -2.77 -18.93
CA GLN A 68 7.35 -1.86 -18.44
C GLN A 68 7.68 -1.27 -17.05
N LEU A 69 8.74 -1.74 -16.39
CA LEU A 69 9.28 -1.15 -15.17
C LEU A 69 10.12 0.09 -15.51
N SER A 70 9.46 1.21 -15.85
CA SER A 70 10.12 2.51 -15.85
C SER A 70 10.56 2.84 -14.42
N TYR A 71 11.88 2.90 -14.24
CA TYR A 71 12.57 2.82 -12.95
C TYR A 71 12.40 4.04 -12.03
N ALA A 72 11.68 5.08 -12.47
CA ALA A 72 11.74 6.40 -11.83
C ALA A 72 10.56 6.77 -10.91
N ALA A 73 9.55 5.90 -10.73
CA ALA A 73 8.38 6.28 -9.90
C ALA A 73 7.65 5.11 -9.21
N THR A 74 8.31 3.98 -8.97
CA THR A 74 7.65 2.76 -8.45
C THR A 74 7.01 2.99 -7.06
N GLY A 75 7.69 3.69 -6.14
CA GLY A 75 7.11 4.01 -4.84
C GLY A 75 5.96 5.01 -4.92
N HIS A 76 6.10 6.07 -5.71
CA HIS A 76 4.98 6.99 -6.00
C HIS A 76 3.75 6.27 -6.59
N ARG A 77 3.94 5.32 -7.52
CA ARG A 77 2.86 4.48 -8.06
C ARG A 77 2.23 3.61 -6.98
N PHE A 78 3.03 3.04 -6.08
CA PHE A 78 2.54 2.26 -4.94
C PHE A 78 1.66 3.11 -4.02
N VAL A 79 2.11 4.29 -3.61
CA VAL A 79 1.32 5.21 -2.76
C VAL A 79 0.01 5.58 -3.43
N ASN A 80 0.07 6.02 -4.68
CA ASN A 80 -1.12 6.46 -5.41
C ASN A 80 -2.12 5.31 -5.56
N ARG A 81 -1.65 4.09 -5.81
CA ARG A 81 -2.51 2.91 -5.90
C ARG A 81 -3.10 2.53 -4.54
N ARG A 82 -2.32 2.57 -3.45
CA ARG A 82 -2.80 2.31 -2.08
C ARG A 82 -3.82 3.33 -1.60
N ARG A 83 -3.63 4.64 -1.90
CA ARG A 83 -4.62 5.70 -1.61
C ARG A 83 -5.96 5.47 -2.33
N ARG A 84 -5.92 4.95 -3.56
CA ARG A 84 -7.13 4.66 -4.35
C ARG A 84 -7.83 3.35 -3.97
N LEU A 85 -7.11 2.40 -3.38
CA LEU A 85 -7.65 1.07 -3.04
C LEU A 85 -8.91 1.13 -2.17
N GLN A 86 -8.94 2.04 -1.18
CA GLN A 86 -10.11 2.23 -0.32
C GLN A 86 -11.35 2.65 -1.12
N HIS A 87 -11.17 3.55 -2.09
CA HIS A 87 -12.24 3.98 -2.99
C HIS A 87 -12.71 2.82 -3.88
N ASP A 88 -11.78 2.09 -4.51
CA ASP A 88 -12.12 0.97 -5.40
C ASP A 88 -12.83 -0.16 -4.62
N LEU A 89 -12.46 -0.42 -3.36
CA LEU A 89 -13.17 -1.33 -2.45
C LEU A 89 -14.57 -0.83 -2.08
N ALA A 90 -14.71 0.47 -1.78
CA ALA A 90 -16.01 1.06 -1.48
C ALA A 90 -16.98 0.92 -2.66
N LEU A 91 -16.49 1.03 -3.90
CA LEU A 91 -17.28 0.75 -5.10
C LEU A 91 -17.69 -0.72 -5.17
N LEU A 92 -16.78 -1.67 -4.95
CA LEU A 92 -17.14 -3.09 -4.91
C LEU A 92 -18.18 -3.40 -3.83
N ALA A 93 -18.10 -2.74 -2.67
CA ALA A 93 -19.08 -2.87 -1.60
C ALA A 93 -20.45 -2.28 -1.99
N ALA A 94 -20.46 -1.09 -2.59
CA ALA A 94 -21.69 -0.43 -3.05
C ALA A 94 -22.44 -1.26 -4.12
N TYR A 95 -21.72 -2.02 -4.95
CA TYR A 95 -22.30 -2.92 -5.94
C TYR A 95 -22.60 -4.34 -5.41
N ASP A 96 -22.46 -4.59 -4.10
CA ASP A 96 -22.65 -5.91 -3.48
C ASP A 96 -21.73 -6.99 -4.07
N LEU A 97 -20.50 -6.63 -4.44
CA LEU A 97 -19.47 -7.53 -4.96
C LEU A 97 -18.42 -7.90 -3.91
N ALA A 98 -18.19 -7.04 -2.93
CA ALA A 98 -17.29 -7.30 -1.81
C ALA A 98 -17.91 -6.86 -0.49
N THR A 99 -17.46 -7.45 0.61
CA THR A 99 -17.93 -7.10 1.95
C THR A 99 -16.80 -7.21 2.96
N LEU A 100 -16.88 -6.42 4.04
CA LEU A 100 -15.94 -6.46 5.15
C LEU A 100 -16.49 -7.39 6.24
N ARG A 101 -15.73 -8.43 6.59
CA ARG A 101 -16.02 -9.35 7.70
C ARG A 101 -14.95 -9.21 8.79
N ALA A 102 -15.12 -9.91 9.91
CA ALA A 102 -14.18 -9.89 11.04
C ALA A 102 -12.72 -10.23 10.66
N GLY A 103 -12.50 -10.96 9.56
CA GLY A 103 -11.17 -11.29 9.03
C GLY A 103 -10.63 -10.31 7.98
N GLY A 104 -11.42 -9.33 7.52
CA GLY A 104 -11.08 -8.42 6.43
C GLY A 104 -12.03 -8.52 5.23
N TRP A 105 -11.61 -7.97 4.10
CA TRP A 105 -12.39 -7.93 2.86
C TRP A 105 -12.48 -9.30 2.20
N THR A 106 -13.69 -9.65 1.75
CA THR A 106 -13.99 -10.88 0.99
C THR A 106 -14.98 -10.59 -0.12
N LEU A 107 -15.01 -11.42 -1.15
CA LEU A 107 -16.09 -11.41 -2.13
C LEU A 107 -17.41 -11.88 -1.49
N THR A 108 -18.51 -11.29 -1.96
CA THR A 108 -19.85 -11.85 -1.78
C THR A 108 -20.05 -13.01 -2.77
N ALA A 109 -21.14 -13.78 -2.63
CA ALA A 109 -21.50 -14.79 -3.64
C ALA A 109 -21.67 -14.16 -5.03
N ARG A 110 -22.38 -13.03 -5.10
CA ARG A 110 -22.56 -12.25 -6.32
C ARG A 110 -21.24 -11.74 -6.90
N GLY A 111 -20.32 -11.30 -6.04
CA GLY A 111 -18.98 -10.89 -6.43
C GLY A 111 -18.19 -12.02 -7.08
N LEU A 112 -18.24 -13.21 -6.50
CA LEU A 112 -17.60 -14.40 -7.06
C LEU A 112 -18.20 -14.77 -8.41
N ASP A 113 -19.54 -14.81 -8.52
CA ASP A 113 -20.23 -15.11 -9.77
C ASP A 113 -19.89 -14.10 -10.87
N THR A 114 -19.83 -12.81 -10.51
CA THR A 114 -19.43 -11.74 -11.43
C THR A 114 -17.98 -11.93 -11.87
N ALA A 115 -17.08 -12.26 -10.94
CA ALA A 115 -15.67 -12.53 -11.24
C ALA A 115 -15.49 -13.73 -12.18
N HIS A 116 -16.42 -14.70 -12.16
CA HIS A 116 -16.42 -15.86 -13.05
C HIS A 116 -16.79 -15.51 -14.50
N GLN A 117 -17.52 -14.42 -14.73
CA GLN A 117 -17.91 -13.98 -16.06
C GLN A 117 -16.76 -13.34 -16.84
N PHE A 118 -15.68 -12.93 -16.17
CA PHE A 118 -14.47 -12.40 -16.81
C PHE A 118 -13.60 -13.53 -17.37
N THR A 119 -13.89 -13.93 -18.61
CA THR A 119 -13.21 -15.02 -19.34
C THR A 119 -12.21 -14.52 -20.38
N ALA A 120 -11.99 -13.20 -20.46
CA ALA A 120 -11.01 -12.63 -21.38
C ALA A 120 -9.59 -13.14 -21.06
N LEU A 121 -8.77 -13.35 -22.10
CA LEU A 121 -7.37 -13.76 -21.95
C LEU A 121 -6.60 -12.89 -20.93
N TYR A 122 -6.84 -11.58 -20.96
CA TYR A 122 -6.25 -10.65 -20.00
C TYR A 122 -6.59 -10.99 -18.54
N ALA A 123 -7.81 -11.43 -18.25
CA ALA A 123 -8.21 -11.82 -16.91
C ALA A 123 -7.42 -13.05 -16.41
N GLU A 124 -7.22 -14.04 -17.29
CA GLU A 124 -6.41 -15.24 -16.97
C GLU A 124 -4.93 -14.90 -16.76
N GLN A 125 -4.39 -14.01 -17.61
CA GLN A 125 -3.03 -13.48 -17.50
C GLN A 125 -2.83 -12.77 -16.16
N TYR A 126 -3.72 -11.83 -15.83
CA TYR A 126 -3.66 -11.11 -14.56
C TYR A 126 -3.79 -12.05 -13.36
N MET A 127 -4.75 -12.98 -13.37
CA MET A 127 -4.89 -13.97 -12.29
C MET A 127 -3.67 -14.89 -12.16
N THR A 128 -2.94 -15.16 -13.24
CA THR A 128 -1.66 -15.90 -13.19
C THR A 128 -0.60 -15.11 -12.43
N SER A 129 -0.49 -13.81 -12.68
CA SER A 129 0.38 -12.93 -11.90
C SER A 129 -0.04 -12.89 -10.42
N VAL A 130 -1.34 -12.74 -10.14
CA VAL A 130 -1.86 -12.74 -8.76
C VAL A 130 -1.46 -14.03 -8.02
N ARG A 131 -1.66 -15.21 -8.62
CA ARG A 131 -1.28 -16.49 -7.98
C ARG A 131 0.20 -16.54 -7.61
N LEU A 132 1.08 -16.14 -8.53
CA LEU A 132 2.52 -16.15 -8.31
C LEU A 132 2.95 -15.15 -7.22
N VAL A 133 2.42 -13.94 -7.27
CA VAL A 133 2.70 -12.88 -6.28
C VAL A 133 2.18 -13.29 -4.90
N VAL A 134 0.96 -13.81 -4.81
CA VAL A 134 0.36 -14.24 -3.54
C VAL A 134 1.17 -15.38 -2.94
N GLN A 135 1.52 -16.40 -3.73
CA GLN A 135 2.38 -17.49 -3.27
C GLN A 135 3.72 -16.97 -2.75
N ARG A 136 4.33 -16.00 -3.46
CA ARG A 136 5.58 -15.37 -3.06
C ARG A 136 5.47 -14.55 -1.79
N LEU A 137 4.35 -13.88 -1.56
CA LEU A 137 4.15 -12.99 -0.40
C LEU A 137 3.58 -13.74 0.82
N ALA A 138 2.93 -14.89 0.62
CA ALA A 138 2.34 -15.69 1.69
C ALA A 138 3.38 -16.20 2.72
N ARG A 139 4.66 -16.29 2.34
CA ARG A 139 5.76 -16.62 3.27
C ARG A 139 5.98 -15.57 4.36
N PHE A 140 5.43 -14.37 4.22
CA PHE A 140 5.47 -13.33 5.25
C PHE A 140 4.21 -13.44 6.13
N GLY A 141 4.38 -14.07 7.30
CA GLY A 141 3.30 -14.36 8.23
C GLY A 141 2.67 -13.14 8.93
N SER A 142 3.29 -11.95 8.83
CA SER A 142 2.73 -10.70 9.37
C SER A 142 2.85 -9.55 8.38
N ASP A 143 1.96 -8.58 8.48
CA ASP A 143 1.94 -7.40 7.63
C ASP A 143 3.18 -6.52 7.84
N ALA A 144 3.69 -6.44 9.08
CA ALA A 144 4.95 -5.75 9.38
C ALA A 144 6.17 -6.40 8.67
N ALA A 145 6.22 -7.73 8.60
CA ALA A 145 7.29 -8.42 7.87
C ALA A 145 7.19 -8.19 6.35
N LEU A 146 5.97 -8.23 5.83
CA LEU A 146 5.70 -7.92 4.42
C LEU A 146 6.06 -6.47 4.08
N ALA A 147 5.70 -5.50 4.93
CA ALA A 147 5.99 -4.09 4.74
C ALA A 147 7.50 -3.81 4.66
N ARG A 148 8.28 -4.40 5.57
CA ARG A 148 9.76 -4.30 5.54
C ARG A 148 10.33 -4.86 4.23
N GLN A 149 9.85 -6.02 3.79
CA GLN A 149 10.32 -6.60 2.53
C GLN A 149 9.91 -5.76 1.31
N ALA A 150 8.68 -5.24 1.32
CA ALA A 150 8.17 -4.38 0.26
C ALA A 150 9.01 -3.11 0.11
N GLY A 151 9.45 -2.51 1.22
CA GLY A 151 10.38 -1.37 1.18
C GLY A 151 11.68 -1.67 0.42
N GLN A 152 12.23 -2.89 0.57
CA GLN A 152 13.42 -3.31 -0.18
C GLN A 152 13.15 -3.44 -1.69
N TRP A 153 11.98 -3.96 -2.08
CA TRP A 153 11.61 -4.10 -3.49
C TRP A 153 11.28 -2.76 -4.16
N LEU A 154 10.65 -1.86 -3.42
CA LEU A 154 10.26 -0.53 -3.91
C LEU A 154 11.46 0.44 -3.96
N ARG A 155 12.59 0.08 -3.33
CA ARG A 155 13.84 0.88 -3.27
C ARG A 155 13.63 2.27 -2.67
N GLU A 156 12.62 2.42 -1.82
CA GLU A 156 12.30 3.66 -1.11
C GLU A 156 12.20 3.36 0.39
N PRO A 157 13.26 3.66 1.18
CA PRO A 157 13.26 3.44 2.63
C PRO A 157 12.26 4.32 3.41
N GLN A 158 11.82 5.44 2.83
CA GLN A 158 11.10 6.51 3.54
C GLN A 158 9.56 6.38 3.49
N LEU A 159 9.02 5.49 2.64
CA LEU A 159 7.57 5.33 2.48
C LEU A 159 6.85 4.69 3.68
N ILE A 160 7.62 4.13 4.63
CA ILE A 160 7.08 3.39 5.77
C ILE A 160 6.72 4.32 6.94
N LEU A 161 7.37 5.49 7.08
CA LEU A 161 7.12 6.39 8.22
C LEU A 161 5.95 7.35 7.98
N ASP A 162 5.79 7.85 6.76
CA ASP A 162 4.87 8.97 6.47
C ASP A 162 3.41 8.54 6.24
N LEU A 163 3.15 7.24 6.14
CA LEU A 163 1.82 6.68 5.88
C LEU A 163 1.13 6.11 7.14
N TYR A 164 1.82 6.11 8.28
CA TYR A 164 1.31 5.67 9.57
C TYR A 164 1.26 6.77 10.64
N GLY A 165 1.71 7.99 10.32
CA GLY A 165 1.89 9.09 11.28
C GLY A 165 1.04 10.34 11.04
N ALA A 166 -0.24 10.22 10.67
CA ALA A 166 -1.15 11.38 10.62
C ALA A 166 -2.56 11.06 11.14
N THR A 167 -2.65 10.18 12.13
CA THR A 167 -3.75 10.17 13.10
C THR A 167 -3.08 10.06 14.47
N ASP A 168 -3.34 11.03 15.34
CA ASP A 168 -2.75 11.28 16.67
C ASP A 168 -1.65 12.37 16.69
N ALA A 169 -1.99 13.57 16.19
CA ALA A 169 -1.40 14.84 16.66
C ALA A 169 -2.44 15.97 16.64
N GLU A 170 -3.68 15.65 17.03
CA GLU A 170 -4.60 16.63 17.62
C GLU A 170 -4.74 16.22 19.08
N ASP A 171 -3.81 16.70 19.90
CA ASP A 171 -4.03 17.12 21.29
C ASP A 171 -2.69 17.20 22.05
N GLN A 172 -2.44 18.39 22.62
CA GLN A 172 -1.41 18.74 23.60
C GLN A 172 -0.03 19.15 23.08
N GLU A 173 0.09 20.43 22.72
CA GLU A 173 1.15 21.28 23.29
C GLU A 173 0.67 22.73 23.44
N ASP A 174 -0.47 22.89 24.12
CA ASP A 174 -0.77 24.11 24.87
C ASP A 174 -0.19 23.91 26.28
N ARG A 175 1.13 24.13 26.42
CA ARG A 175 1.88 24.32 27.67
C ARG A 175 3.37 24.46 27.39
N SER A 176 3.83 25.70 27.17
CA SER A 176 5.03 26.30 27.81
C SER A 176 5.39 27.64 27.15
N GLU A 177 4.46 28.60 27.11
CA GLU A 177 4.84 30.00 27.26
C GLU A 177 5.02 30.28 28.76
N ALA A 178 6.20 30.00 29.29
CA ALA A 178 6.70 30.61 30.52
C ALA A 178 8.19 30.33 30.70
N THR A 179 8.97 31.42 30.66
CA THR A 179 10.20 31.60 31.45
C THR A 179 11.51 31.03 30.87
N HIS A 180 12.13 31.81 29.98
CA HIS A 180 13.58 32.04 30.11
C HIS A 180 13.97 33.45 29.64
N VAL A 181 13.84 34.43 30.54
CA VAL A 181 14.58 35.70 30.47
C VAL A 181 15.96 35.40 31.02
N GLN A 182 16.93 35.21 30.14
CA GLN A 182 18.32 35.00 30.52
C GLN A 182 18.94 36.35 30.86
N GLY A 183 19.22 36.53 32.15
CA GLY A 183 19.74 37.76 32.74
C GLY A 183 21.13 38.13 32.21
N GLY A 184 21.25 39.38 31.77
CA GLY A 184 22.51 40.09 31.66
C GLY A 184 22.86 40.76 32.98
N THR A 185 24.03 40.44 33.51
CA THR A 185 24.81 41.19 34.52
C THR A 185 26.21 40.57 34.49
N ALA A 186 27.32 41.27 34.42
CA ALA A 186 27.63 42.61 34.92
C ALA A 186 28.84 43.21 34.19
N ASP A 187 28.93 44.54 34.14
CA ASP A 187 30.14 45.21 34.64
C ASP A 187 29.82 46.64 35.09
N ARG A 188 30.66 47.13 36.01
CA ARG A 188 30.45 48.16 37.02
C ARG A 188 30.49 49.60 36.47
N VAL A 189 29.65 50.47 37.03
CA VAL A 189 29.92 51.91 37.14
C VAL A 189 29.76 52.32 38.60
N ASN A 190 30.85 52.87 39.13
CA ASN A 190 31.05 53.44 40.47
C ASN A 190 30.69 54.93 40.42
N GLU A 191 29.85 55.40 41.34
CA GLU A 191 29.63 56.79 41.81
C GLU A 191 28.56 56.62 42.92
N GLU A 192 28.57 57.14 44.14
CA GLU A 192 29.23 58.24 44.85
C GLU A 192 29.08 57.91 46.36
N THR A 193 29.91 58.50 47.22
CA THR A 193 29.71 58.55 48.69
C THR A 193 29.79 60.02 49.13
N PRO A 194 29.26 60.41 50.31
CA PRO A 194 28.16 61.36 50.41
C PRO A 194 28.55 62.70 51.06
N ASP A 195 27.62 63.65 51.04
CA ASP A 195 27.59 64.84 51.91
C ASP A 195 27.80 64.48 53.39
N VAL A 196 28.85 65.05 54.02
CA VAL A 196 28.85 65.96 55.20
C VAL A 196 30.19 66.69 55.25
#